data_AF-A0A2V9PV21-F1
#
_entry.id   AF-A0A2V9PV21-F1
#
_cell.length_a   1.000
_cell.length_b   1.000
_cell.length_c   1.000
_cell.angle_alpha   90.00
_cell.angle_beta   90.00
_cell.angle_gamma   90.00
#
_symmetry.space_group_name_H-M   'P 1'
#
loop_
_entity.id
_entity.type
_entity.pdbx_description
1 polymer ?
#
loop_
_entity_poly.entity_id
_entity_poly.type
_entity_poly.pdbx_seq_one_letter_code
_entity_poly.pdbx_strand_id
1 'polypeptide(L)'
;MTSESSLMNETIQCPLCLGEGELKRSEVLDRLGVKDFARVAQLSAEEAFRLLLTKHKQDEQNVWLRFESELAKRTSEIKQFHRDDLHALAARTKDLEAAAKVAEQQKTLEIQHANRRVEDSLREAAELRERNQVLEVEMSKVARVGKREEMDFAEEAGSWPGICVSQKLPKNGDYILSYRDPSGAPLEPRMLVDNKHKQSVDEGDIDKLVRDAKERSISIAVLLAREENQLRQHDKQCRWGCKDGIWVLRTTRQWLPVISMY
;
A
#
# COMPACT_ATOMS: atom_id res chain seq x y z
N MET A 1 87.96 -51.13 -74.34
CA MET A 1 87.32 -51.61 -73.09
C MET A 1 86.12 -52.44 -73.50
N THR A 2 86.25 -53.74 -73.37
CA THR A 2 85.25 -54.77 -73.66
C THR A 2 85.03 -55.54 -72.37
N SER A 3 83.76 -55.67 -72.01
CA SER A 3 83.26 -56.38 -70.83
C SER A 3 83.16 -57.89 -71.11
N GLU A 4 82.95 -58.64 -70.02
CA GLU A 4 82.43 -60.03 -69.91
C GLU A 4 83.44 -61.17 -70.04
N SER A 5 83.38 -62.23 -69.25
CA SER A 5 82.60 -62.55 -68.04
C SER A 5 83.34 -63.66 -67.30
N SER A 6 83.68 -63.47 -66.03
CA SER A 6 84.09 -64.58 -65.16
C SER A 6 82.82 -65.25 -64.65
N LEU A 7 82.40 -66.32 -65.31
CA LEU A 7 81.33 -67.20 -64.85
C LEU A 7 81.80 -67.90 -63.57
N MET A 8 81.59 -67.25 -62.42
CA MET A 8 81.53 -67.98 -61.16
C MET A 8 80.22 -68.77 -61.19
N ASN A 9 80.33 -70.10 -61.19
CA ASN A 9 79.18 -70.97 -60.98
C ASN A 9 78.53 -70.62 -59.63
N GLU A 10 77.49 -69.79 -59.65
CA GLU A 10 76.66 -69.45 -58.50
C GLU A 10 75.66 -70.59 -58.18
N THR A 11 76.13 -71.83 -58.14
CA THR A 11 75.36 -72.92 -57.52
C THR A 11 75.64 -72.90 -56.03
N ILE A 12 74.86 -72.13 -55.27
CA ILE A 12 74.82 -72.24 -53.81
C ILE A 12 74.30 -73.64 -53.48
N GLN A 13 75.19 -74.54 -53.04
CA GLN A 13 74.78 -75.85 -52.53
C GLN A 13 73.88 -75.65 -51.32
N CYS A 14 72.66 -76.17 -51.38
CA CYS A 14 71.76 -76.17 -50.24
C CYS A 14 72.43 -76.96 -49.10
N PRO A 15 72.72 -76.35 -47.94
CA PRO A 15 73.44 -76.99 -46.86
C PRO A 15 72.69 -78.19 -46.25
N LEU A 16 71.39 -78.33 -46.55
CA LEU A 16 70.60 -79.49 -46.15
C LEU A 16 70.80 -80.67 -47.10
N CYS A 17 70.64 -80.47 -48.40
CA CYS A 17 70.72 -81.55 -49.40
C CYS A 17 72.08 -81.70 -50.09
N LEU A 18 73.06 -80.84 -49.78
CA LEU A 18 74.39 -80.82 -50.38
C LEU A 18 74.39 -80.82 -51.92
N GLY A 19 73.30 -80.34 -52.54
CA GLY A 19 73.14 -80.29 -53.99
C GLY A 19 72.43 -81.47 -54.64
N GLU A 20 71.94 -82.47 -53.89
CA GLU A 20 71.25 -83.65 -54.48
C GLU A 20 69.75 -83.45 -54.72
N GLY A 21 69.16 -82.34 -54.24
CA GLY A 21 67.81 -81.90 -54.63
C GLY A 21 66.64 -82.64 -53.97
N GLU A 22 66.79 -83.91 -53.58
CA GLU A 22 65.71 -84.68 -52.94
C GLU A 22 66.17 -85.34 -51.64
N LEU A 23 65.62 -84.89 -50.51
CA LEU A 23 65.83 -85.52 -49.20
C LEU A 23 64.51 -86.04 -48.65
N LYS A 24 64.55 -87.22 -48.03
CA LYS A 24 63.40 -87.69 -47.25
C LYS A 24 63.26 -86.84 -45.99
N ARG A 25 62.02 -86.65 -45.52
CA ARG A 25 61.73 -85.89 -44.29
C ARG A 25 62.58 -86.34 -43.09
N SER A 26 62.84 -87.64 -42.98
CA SER A 26 63.72 -88.22 -41.95
C SER A 26 65.19 -87.80 -42.09
N GLU A 27 65.73 -87.73 -43.31
CA GLU A 27 67.11 -87.29 -43.57
C GLU A 27 67.31 -85.80 -43.31
N VAL A 28 66.31 -84.98 -43.66
CA VAL A 28 66.33 -83.55 -43.33
C VAL A 28 66.42 -83.36 -41.82
N LEU A 29 65.63 -84.11 -41.06
CA LEU A 29 65.59 -84.02 -39.60
C LEU A 29 66.88 -84.54 -38.96
N ASP A 30 67.42 -85.67 -39.41
CA ASP A 30 68.70 -86.19 -38.93
C ASP A 30 69.85 -85.19 -39.18
N ARG A 31 69.90 -84.57 -40.37
CA ARG A 31 70.91 -83.57 -40.74
C ARG A 31 70.76 -82.24 -39.99
N LEU A 32 69.53 -81.88 -39.60
CA LEU A 32 69.27 -80.77 -38.69
C LEU A 32 69.56 -81.11 -37.22
N GLY A 33 70.02 -82.33 -36.91
CA GLY A 33 70.31 -82.79 -35.55
C GLY A 33 69.05 -83.17 -34.75
N VAL A 34 67.94 -83.39 -35.43
CA VAL A 34 66.59 -83.52 -34.88
C VAL A 34 66.12 -84.98 -35.00
N LYS A 35 66.60 -85.83 -34.10
CA LYS A 35 66.31 -87.29 -34.14
C LYS A 35 65.00 -87.70 -33.47
N ASP A 36 64.38 -86.78 -32.73
CA ASP A 36 63.21 -87.03 -31.89
C ASP A 36 62.04 -86.10 -32.26
N PHE A 37 61.05 -86.65 -32.96
CA PHE A 37 59.83 -85.95 -33.33
C PHE A 37 59.04 -85.45 -32.11
N ALA A 38 59.09 -86.18 -30.99
CA ALA A 38 58.42 -85.76 -29.76
C ALA A 38 59.08 -84.48 -29.22
N ARG A 39 60.41 -84.38 -29.32
CA ARG A 39 61.15 -83.18 -28.90
C ARG A 39 60.81 -81.96 -29.77
N VAL A 40 60.65 -82.13 -31.09
CA VAL A 40 60.24 -81.03 -31.98
C VAL A 40 58.85 -80.54 -31.67
N ALA A 41 57.90 -81.47 -31.50
CA ALA A 41 56.53 -81.15 -31.15
C ALA A 41 56.46 -80.42 -29.80
N GLN A 42 57.26 -80.87 -28.82
CA GLN A 42 57.40 -80.21 -27.53
C GLN A 42 57.92 -78.77 -27.68
N LEU A 43 59.05 -78.57 -28.36
CA LEU A 43 59.65 -77.23 -28.54
C LEU A 43 58.71 -76.31 -29.35
N SER A 44 58.00 -76.84 -30.33
CA SER A 44 57.01 -76.10 -31.10
C SER A 44 55.82 -75.67 -30.23
N ALA A 45 55.37 -76.53 -29.32
CA ALA A 45 54.33 -76.20 -28.35
C ALA A 45 54.82 -75.15 -27.34
N GLU A 46 56.04 -75.31 -26.80
CA GLU A 46 56.67 -74.33 -25.90
C GLU A 46 56.77 -72.94 -26.55
N GLU A 47 57.19 -72.86 -27.81
CA GLU A 47 57.28 -71.60 -28.55
C GLU A 47 55.89 -71.02 -28.88
N ALA A 48 54.91 -71.86 -29.22
CA ALA A 48 53.53 -71.43 -29.40
C ALA A 48 52.94 -70.84 -28.10
N PHE A 49 53.19 -71.46 -26.94
CA PHE A 49 52.79 -70.91 -25.65
C PHE A 49 53.49 -69.58 -25.34
N ARG A 50 54.79 -69.46 -25.66
CA ARG A 50 55.53 -68.20 -25.50
C ARG A 50 54.89 -67.08 -26.33
N LEU A 51 54.59 -67.33 -27.60
CA LEU A 51 53.93 -66.36 -28.49
C LEU A 51 52.54 -65.99 -28.00
N LEU A 52 51.73 -66.97 -27.58
CA LEU A 52 50.40 -66.73 -27.03
C LEU A 52 50.45 -65.88 -25.76
N LEU A 53 51.38 -66.16 -24.85
CA LEU A 53 51.55 -65.40 -23.61
C LEU A 53 51.99 -63.96 -23.90
N THR A 54 52.91 -63.77 -24.84
CA THR A 54 53.33 -62.42 -25.28
C THR A 54 52.16 -61.66 -25.89
N LYS A 55 51.40 -62.29 -26.79
CA LYS A 55 50.22 -61.68 -27.41
C LYS A 55 49.17 -61.30 -26.36
N HIS A 56 48.86 -62.20 -25.42
CA HIS A 56 47.90 -61.93 -24.35
C HIS A 56 48.29 -60.69 -23.53
N LYS A 57 49.57 -60.61 -23.12
CA LYS A 57 50.08 -59.44 -22.39
C LYS A 57 49.95 -58.15 -23.20
N GLN A 58 50.24 -58.21 -24.50
CA GLN A 58 50.10 -57.06 -25.39
C GLN A 58 48.63 -56.66 -25.57
N ASP A 59 47.73 -57.62 -25.75
CA ASP A 59 46.30 -57.37 -25.89
C ASP A 59 45.72 -56.76 -24.60
N GLU A 60 46.09 -57.27 -23.42
CA GLU A 60 45.72 -56.70 -22.12
C GLU A 60 46.24 -55.27 -21.96
N GLN A 61 47.52 -55.03 -22.26
CA GLN A 61 48.11 -53.69 -22.22
C GLN A 61 47.40 -52.73 -23.17
N ASN A 62 47.06 -53.17 -24.38
CA ASN A 62 46.34 -52.36 -25.35
C ASN A 62 44.92 -52.01 -24.88
N VAL A 63 44.22 -52.95 -24.26
CA VAL A 63 42.89 -52.70 -23.68
C VAL A 63 42.99 -51.70 -22.53
N TRP A 64 43.99 -51.86 -21.65
CA TRP A 64 44.23 -50.93 -20.55
C TRP A 64 44.55 -49.52 -21.03
N LEU A 65 45.42 -49.36 -22.02
CA LEU A 65 45.76 -48.05 -22.59
C LEU A 65 44.52 -47.35 -23.20
N ARG A 66 43.66 -48.10 -23.89
CA ARG A 66 42.41 -47.54 -24.42
C ARG A 66 41.50 -47.08 -23.29
N PHE A 67 41.35 -47.89 -22.25
CA PHE A 67 40.54 -47.54 -21.09
C PHE A 67 41.07 -46.29 -20.38
N GLU A 68 42.37 -46.22 -20.10
CA GLU A 68 43.00 -45.04 -19.49
C GLU A 68 42.81 -43.78 -20.35
N SER A 69 42.94 -43.91 -21.67
CA SER A 69 42.73 -42.79 -22.59
C SER A 69 41.28 -42.27 -22.57
N GLU A 70 40.30 -43.17 -22.54
CA GLU A 70 38.89 -42.79 -22.47
C GLU A 70 38.53 -42.23 -21.09
N LEU A 71 39.07 -42.79 -20.01
CA LEU A 71 38.92 -42.23 -18.67
C LEU A 71 39.49 -40.82 -18.57
N ALA A 72 40.70 -40.59 -19.09
CA ALA A 72 41.32 -39.28 -19.11
C ALA A 72 40.49 -38.27 -19.91
N LYS A 73 39.96 -38.70 -21.07
CA LYS A 73 39.07 -37.90 -21.90
C LYS A 73 37.77 -37.55 -21.18
N ARG A 74 37.06 -38.52 -20.62
CA ARG A 74 35.80 -38.26 -19.89
C ARG A 74 36.03 -37.37 -18.68
N THR A 75 37.13 -37.55 -17.97
CA THR A 75 37.49 -36.71 -16.83
C THR A 75 37.77 -35.27 -17.27
N SER A 76 38.44 -35.05 -18.40
CA SER A 76 38.70 -33.70 -18.91
C SER A 76 37.43 -33.03 -19.44
N GLU A 77 36.55 -33.77 -20.12
CA GLU A 77 35.23 -33.30 -20.57
C GLU A 77 34.37 -32.84 -19.39
N ILE A 78 34.25 -33.66 -18.34
CA ILE A 78 33.47 -33.31 -17.14
C ILE A 78 34.04 -32.07 -16.44
N LYS A 79 35.38 -32.00 -16.30
CA LYS A 79 36.03 -30.82 -15.71
C LYS A 79 35.78 -29.56 -16.52
N GLN A 80 35.82 -29.67 -17.85
CA GLN A 80 35.56 -28.54 -18.72
C GLN A 80 34.11 -28.08 -18.60
N PHE A 81 33.16 -29.01 -18.68
CA PHE A 81 31.75 -28.72 -18.51
C PHE A 81 31.45 -28.01 -17.18
N HIS A 82 31.98 -28.51 -16.06
CA HIS A 82 31.79 -27.84 -14.77
C HIS A 82 32.44 -26.45 -14.69
N ARG A 83 33.59 -26.24 -15.36
CA ARG A 83 34.19 -24.89 -15.44
C ARG A 83 33.29 -23.94 -16.21
N ASP A 84 32.75 -24.37 -17.34
CA ASP A 84 31.87 -23.56 -18.17
C ASP A 84 30.57 -23.22 -17.44
N ASP A 85 29.98 -24.19 -16.73
CA ASP A 85 28.81 -23.99 -15.87
C ASP A 85 29.08 -22.99 -14.74
N LEU A 86 30.23 -23.11 -14.06
CA LEU A 86 30.62 -22.17 -13.00
C LEU A 86 30.81 -20.75 -13.56
N HIS A 87 31.40 -20.60 -14.74
CA HIS A 87 31.53 -19.32 -15.40
C HIS A 87 30.17 -18.72 -15.78
N ALA A 88 29.25 -19.53 -16.32
CA ALA A 88 27.90 -19.11 -16.67
C ALA A 88 27.10 -18.68 -15.43
N LEU A 89 27.20 -19.42 -14.33
CA LEU A 89 26.57 -19.07 -13.06
C LEU A 89 27.15 -17.78 -12.48
N ALA A 90 28.47 -17.61 -12.50
CA ALA A 90 29.12 -16.39 -12.03
C ALA A 90 28.66 -15.14 -12.81
N ALA A 91 28.53 -15.26 -14.14
CA ALA A 91 28.00 -14.18 -14.97
C ALA A 91 26.55 -13.83 -14.59
N ARG A 92 25.67 -14.83 -14.47
CA ARG A 92 24.28 -14.64 -14.05
C ARG A 92 24.17 -14.00 -12.67
N THR A 93 24.99 -14.42 -11.71
CA THR A 93 25.03 -13.81 -10.37
C THR A 93 25.38 -12.33 -10.46
N LYS A 94 26.38 -11.97 -11.27
CA LYS A 94 26.78 -10.57 -11.47
C LYS A 94 25.65 -9.73 -12.09
N ASP A 95 24.93 -10.29 -13.07
CA ASP A 95 23.79 -9.61 -13.70
C ASP A 95 22.64 -9.40 -12.71
N LEU A 96 22.34 -10.41 -11.88
CA LEU A 96 21.32 -10.31 -10.83
C LEU A 96 21.70 -9.29 -9.75
N GLU A 97 22.97 -9.25 -9.33
CA GLU A 97 23.47 -8.24 -8.40
C GLU A 97 23.37 -6.82 -8.97
N ALA A 98 23.67 -6.64 -10.25
CA ALA A 98 23.52 -5.35 -10.92
C ALA A 98 22.05 -4.93 -10.99
N ALA A 99 21.15 -5.84 -11.38
CA ALA A 99 19.71 -5.59 -11.40
C ALA A 99 19.15 -5.25 -10.01
N ALA A 100 19.59 -5.95 -8.97
CA ALA A 100 19.20 -5.69 -7.59
C ALA A 100 19.63 -4.29 -7.12
N LYS A 101 20.85 -3.84 -7.47
CA LYS A 101 21.32 -2.49 -7.16
C LYS A 101 20.47 -1.40 -7.83
N VAL A 102 20.10 -1.60 -9.09
CA VAL A 102 19.23 -0.66 -9.82
C VAL A 102 17.84 -0.61 -9.19
N ALA A 103 17.27 -1.77 -8.83
CA ALA A 103 15.97 -1.84 -8.17
C ALA A 103 15.98 -1.11 -6.82
N GLU A 104 17.03 -1.26 -6.02
CA GLU A 104 17.15 -0.59 -4.73
C GLU A 104 17.32 0.94 -4.87
N GLN A 105 18.08 1.39 -5.86
CA GLN A 105 18.19 2.82 -6.19
C GLN A 105 16.84 3.41 -6.60
N GLN A 106 16.10 2.71 -7.46
CA GLN A 106 14.78 3.12 -7.91
C GLN A 106 13.80 3.23 -6.74
N LYS A 107 13.77 2.23 -5.86
CA LYS A 107 12.95 2.23 -4.65
C LYS A 107 13.29 3.39 -3.72
N THR A 108 14.58 3.70 -3.57
CA THR A 108 15.02 4.84 -2.76
C THR A 108 14.49 6.16 -3.32
N LEU A 109 14.57 6.36 -4.64
CA LEU A 109 14.03 7.54 -5.31
C LEU A 109 12.52 7.66 -5.14
N GLU A 110 11.79 6.54 -5.28
CA GLU A 110 10.33 6.52 -5.08
C GLU A 110 9.94 6.91 -3.66
N ILE A 111 10.65 6.40 -2.65
CA ILE A 111 10.44 6.78 -1.25
C ILE A 111 10.71 8.27 -1.04
N GLN A 112 11.79 8.82 -1.60
CA GLN A 112 12.11 10.25 -1.50
C GLN A 112 11.02 11.12 -2.14
N HIS A 113 10.54 10.74 -3.32
CA HIS A 113 9.44 11.43 -4.00
C HIS A 113 8.14 11.37 -3.19
N ALA A 114 7.79 10.21 -2.63
CA ALA A 114 6.62 10.05 -1.79
C ALA A 114 6.71 10.90 -0.52
N ASN A 115 7.86 10.88 0.16
CA ASN A 115 8.09 11.69 1.36
C ASN A 115 7.93 13.18 1.09
N ARG A 116 8.53 13.69 0.00
CA ARG A 116 8.39 15.10 -0.38
C ARG A 116 6.93 15.50 -0.60
N ARG A 117 6.15 14.66 -1.29
CA ARG A 117 4.71 14.92 -1.50
C ARG A 117 3.93 14.95 -0.18
N VAL A 118 4.26 14.05 0.74
CA VAL A 118 3.64 14.01 2.07
C VAL A 118 4.01 15.27 2.86
N GLU A 119 5.27 15.68 2.85
CA GLU A 119 5.75 16.90 3.52
C GLU A 119 5.06 18.16 2.99
N ASP A 120 4.92 18.29 1.67
CA ASP A 120 4.22 19.42 1.04
C ASP A 120 2.74 19.44 1.45
N SER A 121 2.07 18.27 1.44
CA SER A 121 0.66 18.15 1.84
C SER A 121 0.44 18.47 3.33
N LEU A 122 1.37 18.05 4.20
CA LEU A 122 1.31 18.34 5.63
C LEU A 122 1.51 19.83 5.90
N ARG A 123 2.37 20.51 5.14
CA ARG A 123 2.57 21.96 5.23
C ARG A 123 1.31 22.72 4.83
N GLU A 124 0.70 22.38 3.70
CA GLU A 124 -0.56 22.99 3.26
C GLU A 124 -1.68 22.77 4.29
N ALA A 125 -1.79 21.55 4.83
CA ALA A 125 -2.75 21.26 5.89
C ALA A 125 -2.52 22.08 7.16
N ALA A 126 -1.27 22.39 7.51
CA ALA A 126 -0.95 23.26 8.64
C ALA A 126 -1.38 24.71 8.37
N GLU A 127 -1.06 25.25 7.19
CA GLU A 127 -1.47 26.60 6.78
C GLU A 127 -3.01 26.76 6.76
N LEU A 128 -3.72 25.76 6.25
CA LEU A 128 -5.18 25.76 6.23
C LEU A 128 -5.79 25.71 7.64
N ARG A 129 -5.20 24.96 8.57
CA ARG A 129 -5.64 24.94 9.98
C ARG A 129 -5.47 26.30 10.63
N GLU A 130 -4.33 26.96 10.41
CA GLU A 130 -4.09 28.30 10.95
C GLU A 130 -5.10 29.32 10.40
N ARG A 131 -5.34 29.31 9.08
CA ARG A 131 -6.36 30.17 8.45
C ARG A 131 -7.76 29.90 9.01
N ASN A 132 -8.13 28.63 9.21
CA ASN A 132 -9.42 28.28 9.81
C ASN A 132 -9.55 28.81 11.23
N GLN A 133 -8.51 28.71 12.07
CA GLN A 133 -8.54 29.28 13.43
C GLN A 133 -8.72 30.80 13.42
N VAL A 134 -8.05 31.51 12.51
CA VAL A 134 -8.23 32.96 12.35
C VAL A 134 -9.66 33.28 11.95
N LEU A 135 -10.20 32.58 10.95
CA LEU A 135 -11.58 32.76 10.48
C LEU A 135 -12.60 32.45 11.59
N GLU A 136 -12.41 31.40 12.38
CA GLU A 136 -13.28 31.09 13.52
C GLU A 136 -13.33 32.25 14.53
N VAL A 137 -12.17 32.86 14.83
CA VAL A 137 -12.08 34.03 15.70
C VAL A 137 -12.81 35.23 15.08
N GLU A 138 -12.61 35.51 13.79
CA GLU A 138 -13.30 36.60 13.10
C GLU A 138 -14.81 36.41 13.05
N MET A 139 -15.28 35.20 12.71
CA MET A 139 -16.68 34.83 12.72
C MET A 139 -17.32 35.04 14.10
N SER A 140 -16.58 34.72 15.18
CA SER A 140 -17.06 34.97 16.54
C SER A 140 -17.22 36.47 16.84
N LYS A 141 -16.37 37.34 16.29
CA LYS A 141 -16.46 38.80 16.44
C LYS A 141 -17.65 39.35 15.66
N VAL A 142 -17.82 38.94 14.40
CA VAL A 142 -18.97 39.34 13.56
C VAL A 142 -20.28 38.90 14.20
N ALA A 143 -20.36 37.67 14.71
CA ALA A 143 -21.52 37.19 15.44
C ALA A 143 -21.83 38.04 16.69
N ARG A 144 -20.81 38.54 17.42
CA ARG A 144 -21.03 39.45 18.56
C ARG A 144 -21.54 40.82 18.13
N VAL A 145 -21.05 41.36 17.00
CA VAL A 145 -21.51 42.66 16.46
C VAL A 145 -22.97 42.55 16.01
N GLY A 146 -23.34 41.51 15.26
CA GLY A 146 -24.74 41.29 14.87
C GLY A 146 -25.70 41.15 16.06
N LYS A 147 -25.23 40.60 17.19
CA LYS A 147 -26.02 40.58 18.44
C LYS A 147 -26.15 41.95 19.12
N ARG A 148 -25.22 42.87 18.89
CA ARG A 148 -25.21 44.25 19.45
C ARG A 148 -26.06 45.21 18.62
N GLU A 149 -26.21 44.94 17.33
CA GLU A 149 -27.01 45.72 16.38
C GLU A 149 -28.50 45.32 16.35
N GLU A 150 -28.94 44.36 17.17
CA GLU A 150 -30.37 44.12 17.34
C GLU A 150 -31.04 45.35 17.97
N MET A 151 -31.96 45.96 17.22
CA MET A 151 -32.78 47.09 17.65
C MET A 151 -33.42 46.83 19.03
N ASP A 152 -33.45 47.84 19.90
CA ASP A 152 -34.10 47.70 21.20
C ASP A 152 -35.58 47.38 20.99
N PHE A 153 -36.14 46.51 21.83
CA PHE A 153 -37.53 46.09 21.68
C PHE A 153 -38.50 47.29 21.74
N ALA A 154 -38.21 48.29 22.58
CA ALA A 154 -39.06 49.48 22.67
C ALA A 154 -39.03 50.31 21.38
N GLU A 155 -37.87 50.43 20.72
CA GLU A 155 -37.74 51.09 19.43
C GLU A 155 -38.49 50.33 18.33
N GLU A 156 -38.36 48.99 18.32
CA GLU A 156 -39.09 48.12 17.41
C GLU A 156 -40.60 48.24 17.60
N ALA A 157 -41.08 48.04 18.83
CA ALA A 157 -42.50 48.06 19.16
C ALA A 157 -43.13 49.44 18.96
N GLY A 158 -42.37 50.53 19.19
CA GLY A 158 -42.81 51.90 18.92
C GLY A 158 -43.01 52.20 17.44
N SER A 159 -42.36 51.45 16.54
CA SER A 159 -42.55 51.58 15.09
C SER A 159 -43.80 50.86 14.56
N TRP A 160 -44.40 49.96 15.36
CA TRP A 160 -45.54 49.16 14.91
C TRP A 160 -46.81 50.03 14.79
N PRO A 161 -47.49 50.03 13.64
CA PRO A 161 -48.72 50.78 13.46
C PRO A 161 -49.78 50.40 14.50
N GLY A 162 -50.36 51.40 15.16
CA GLY A 162 -51.44 51.19 16.11
C GLY A 162 -51.02 50.71 17.51
N ILE A 163 -49.72 50.60 17.80
CA ILE A 163 -49.21 50.15 19.10
C ILE A 163 -48.59 51.32 19.88
N CYS A 164 -48.82 51.32 21.20
CA CYS A 164 -48.11 52.13 22.19
C CYS A 164 -47.31 51.21 23.11
N VAL A 165 -46.02 51.51 23.29
CA VAL A 165 -45.13 50.82 24.22
C VAL A 165 -44.73 51.77 25.35
N SER A 166 -44.74 51.28 26.58
CA SER A 166 -44.27 52.04 27.73
C SER A 166 -42.75 52.18 27.73
N GLN A 167 -42.22 53.07 28.58
CA GLN A 167 -40.83 52.96 29.00
C GLN A 167 -40.61 51.62 29.73
N LYS A 168 -39.35 51.20 29.82
CA LYS A 168 -38.98 49.99 30.54
C LYS A 168 -39.42 50.07 32.00
N LEU A 169 -40.12 49.05 32.47
CA LEU A 169 -40.63 48.94 33.82
C LEU A 169 -39.47 48.69 34.80
N PRO A 170 -39.51 49.29 36.02
CA PRO A 170 -38.44 49.11 37.00
C PRO A 170 -38.49 47.74 37.72
N LYS A 171 -39.63 47.04 37.68
CA LYS A 171 -39.83 45.71 38.27
C LYS A 171 -41.06 45.02 37.65
N ASN A 172 -41.18 43.71 37.83
CA ASN A 172 -42.35 42.89 37.49
C ASN A 172 -42.78 43.04 36.01
N GLY A 173 -42.03 42.39 35.11
CA GLY A 173 -42.10 42.55 33.65
C GLY A 173 -41.23 43.68 33.11
N ASP A 174 -41.11 43.77 31.78
CA ASP A 174 -40.23 44.71 31.10
C ASP A 174 -40.99 45.89 30.47
N TYR A 175 -42.10 45.65 29.79
CA TYR A 175 -42.84 46.70 29.08
C TYR A 175 -44.34 46.49 29.18
N ILE A 176 -45.11 47.55 28.95
CA ILE A 176 -46.56 47.46 28.74
C ILE A 176 -46.85 47.85 27.30
N LEU A 177 -47.53 46.98 26.58
CA LEU A 177 -48.11 47.26 25.28
C LEU A 177 -49.60 47.56 25.40
N SER A 178 -50.08 48.42 24.52
CA SER A 178 -51.50 48.73 24.35
C SER A 178 -51.74 49.14 22.91
N TYR A 179 -52.95 48.92 22.41
CA TYR A 179 -53.36 49.56 21.16
C TYR A 179 -53.50 51.06 21.37
N ARG A 180 -53.44 51.82 20.29
CA ARG A 180 -53.67 53.27 20.32
C ARG A 180 -54.89 53.64 19.50
N ASP A 181 -55.67 54.60 19.98
CA ASP A 181 -56.79 55.16 19.22
C ASP A 181 -56.30 56.15 18.15
N PRO A 182 -57.19 56.70 17.30
CA PRO A 182 -56.81 57.71 16.30
C PRO A 182 -56.22 59.00 16.89
N SER A 183 -56.43 59.28 18.19
CA SER A 183 -55.81 60.41 18.90
C SER A 183 -54.42 60.09 19.46
N GLY A 184 -54.02 58.80 19.42
CA GLY A 184 -52.75 58.31 19.97
C GLY A 184 -52.84 57.90 21.44
N ALA A 185 -54.03 57.87 22.04
CA ALA A 185 -54.22 57.46 23.42
C ALA A 185 -54.22 55.93 23.56
N PRO A 186 -53.63 55.37 24.63
CA PRO A 186 -53.60 53.92 24.85
C PRO A 186 -54.99 53.37 25.18
N LEU A 187 -55.32 52.23 24.58
CA LEU A 187 -56.56 51.48 24.74
C LEU A 187 -56.35 50.24 25.62
N GLU A 188 -57.41 49.82 26.30
CA GLU A 188 -57.50 48.49 26.90
C GLU A 188 -57.88 47.44 25.83
N PRO A 189 -57.43 46.16 25.97
CA PRO A 189 -56.64 45.64 27.08
C PRO A 189 -55.14 45.97 26.95
N ARG A 190 -54.52 46.29 28.08
CA ARG A 190 -53.06 46.40 28.21
C ARG A 190 -52.43 45.01 28.31
N MET A 191 -51.21 44.87 27.79
CA MET A 191 -50.46 43.62 27.77
C MET A 191 -49.12 43.80 28.46
N LEU A 192 -48.82 42.97 29.46
CA LEU A 192 -47.51 42.97 30.11
C LEU A 192 -46.53 42.14 29.29
N VAL A 193 -45.46 42.73 28.80
CA VAL A 193 -44.42 42.04 28.02
C VAL A 193 -43.19 41.80 28.89
N ASP A 194 -42.66 40.59 28.84
CA ASP A 194 -41.41 40.20 29.47
C ASP A 194 -40.47 39.56 28.43
N ASN A 195 -39.34 40.22 28.20
CA ASN A 195 -38.36 39.84 27.18
C ASN A 195 -37.37 38.83 27.76
N LYS A 196 -37.35 37.62 27.20
CA LYS A 196 -36.47 36.55 27.68
C LYS A 196 -35.15 36.50 26.93
N HIS A 197 -34.10 36.85 27.65
CA HIS A 197 -32.71 36.77 27.20
C HIS A 197 -31.99 35.56 27.79
N LYS A 198 -32.54 34.35 27.62
CA LYS A 198 -31.92 33.09 28.08
C LYS A 198 -32.00 31.99 27.03
N GLN A 199 -31.16 30.94 27.14
CA GLN A 199 -31.04 29.90 26.11
C GLN A 199 -32.34 29.08 25.91
N SER A 200 -33.15 28.91 26.95
CA SER A 200 -34.42 28.20 26.91
C SER A 200 -35.40 28.75 27.93
N VAL A 201 -36.68 28.88 27.55
CA VAL A 201 -37.80 29.26 28.42
C VAL A 201 -38.31 28.02 29.17
N ASP A 202 -38.66 28.17 30.44
CA ASP A 202 -39.22 27.13 31.29
C ASP A 202 -40.59 27.53 31.87
N GLU A 203 -41.25 26.60 32.57
CA GLU A 203 -42.56 26.89 33.20
C GLU A 203 -42.46 27.97 34.29
N GLY A 204 -41.31 28.05 34.97
CA GLY A 204 -41.07 29.02 36.04
C GLY A 204 -41.05 30.46 35.53
N ASP A 205 -40.64 30.68 34.28
CA ASP A 205 -40.78 31.99 33.64
C ASP A 205 -42.23 32.42 33.47
N ILE A 206 -43.09 31.47 33.07
CA ILE A 206 -44.52 31.72 32.87
C ILE A 206 -45.17 31.98 34.22
N ASP A 207 -44.84 31.19 35.24
CA ASP A 207 -45.31 31.41 36.62
C ASP A 207 -44.95 32.80 37.13
N LYS A 208 -43.70 33.23 36.89
CA LYS A 208 -43.25 34.57 37.26
C LYS A 208 -44.03 35.65 36.51
N LEU A 209 -44.17 35.50 35.19
CA LEU A 209 -44.87 36.47 34.36
C LEU A 209 -46.35 36.61 34.76
N VAL A 210 -47.02 35.51 35.06
CA VAL A 210 -48.41 35.51 35.53
C VAL A 210 -48.54 36.21 36.88
N ARG A 211 -47.60 35.98 37.80
CA ARG A 211 -47.54 36.68 39.09
C ARG A 211 -47.37 38.19 38.88
N ASP A 212 -46.42 38.58 38.02
CA ASP A 212 -46.12 39.98 37.72
C ASP A 212 -47.33 40.69 37.08
N ALA A 213 -48.07 40.00 36.19
CA ALA A 213 -49.29 40.52 35.58
C ALA A 213 -50.42 40.72 36.61
N LYS A 214 -50.61 39.76 37.52
CA LYS A 214 -51.58 39.86 38.63
C LYS A 214 -51.28 41.04 39.55
N GLU A 215 -50.02 41.21 39.96
CA GLU A 215 -49.59 42.34 40.80
C GLU A 215 -49.86 43.70 40.14
N ARG A 216 -49.92 43.73 38.80
CA ARG A 216 -50.22 44.93 38.01
C ARG A 216 -51.69 45.06 37.60
N SER A 217 -52.54 44.10 37.97
CA SER A 217 -53.94 44.04 37.53
C SER A 217 -54.10 44.04 36.01
N ILE A 218 -53.18 43.37 35.29
CA ILE A 218 -53.20 43.22 33.83
C ILE A 218 -53.65 41.80 33.49
N SER A 219 -54.62 41.66 32.58
CA SER A 219 -55.23 40.37 32.22
C SER A 219 -54.49 39.60 31.11
N ILE A 220 -53.59 40.26 30.38
CA ILE A 220 -52.82 39.67 29.27
C ILE A 220 -51.32 39.81 29.54
N ALA A 221 -50.60 38.71 29.46
CA ALA A 221 -49.15 38.66 29.59
C ALA A 221 -48.50 38.03 28.36
N VAL A 222 -47.37 38.57 27.93
CA VAL A 222 -46.66 38.16 26.72
C VAL A 222 -45.23 37.80 27.11
N LEU A 223 -44.90 36.52 26.97
CA LEU A 223 -43.55 36.03 27.10
C LEU A 223 -42.89 36.09 25.73
N LEU A 224 -41.89 36.97 25.60
CA LEU A 224 -41.24 37.25 24.33
C LEU A 224 -39.84 36.62 24.27
N ALA A 225 -39.72 35.54 23.51
CA ALA A 225 -38.45 34.94 23.17
C ALA A 225 -37.78 35.70 22.01
N ARG A 226 -36.45 35.63 21.94
CA ARG A 226 -35.66 36.15 20.82
C ARG A 226 -35.81 35.24 19.59
N GLU A 227 -35.68 33.94 19.80
CA GLU A 227 -35.69 32.92 18.75
C GLU A 227 -36.72 31.83 19.07
N GLU A 228 -37.28 31.23 18.02
CA GLU A 228 -38.28 30.17 18.12
C GLU A 228 -37.74 28.91 18.82
N ASN A 229 -36.43 28.66 18.77
CA ASN A 229 -35.76 27.53 19.43
C ASN A 229 -35.77 27.64 20.97
N GLN A 230 -35.92 28.84 21.53
CA GLN A 230 -35.94 29.08 22.98
C GLN A 230 -37.29 28.66 23.61
N LEU A 231 -38.37 28.66 22.82
CA LEU A 231 -39.70 28.23 23.26
C LEU A 231 -39.74 26.70 23.41
N ARG A 232 -40.48 26.21 24.41
CA ARG A 232 -40.71 24.77 24.59
C ARG A 232 -41.60 24.25 23.47
N GLN A 233 -41.44 22.99 23.10
CA GLN A 233 -42.20 22.39 21.98
C GLN A 233 -43.72 22.56 22.13
N HIS A 234 -44.25 22.40 23.35
CA HIS A 234 -45.67 22.63 23.64
C HIS A 234 -46.09 24.10 23.42
N ASP A 235 -45.27 25.07 23.81
CA ASP A 235 -45.58 26.50 23.65
C ASP A 235 -45.59 26.91 22.17
N LYS A 236 -44.78 26.28 21.32
CA LYS A 236 -44.79 26.53 19.87
C LYS A 236 -46.10 26.09 19.22
N GLN A 237 -46.65 24.97 19.68
CA GLN A 237 -47.91 24.40 19.18
C GLN A 237 -49.14 25.10 19.76
N CYS A 238 -49.04 25.62 20.98
CA CYS A 238 -50.13 26.28 21.69
C CYS A 238 -49.63 27.59 22.32
N ARG A 239 -49.57 28.66 21.51
CA ARG A 239 -48.99 29.95 21.91
C ARG A 239 -49.83 30.69 22.94
N TRP A 240 -51.14 30.60 22.83
CA TRP A 240 -52.08 31.16 23.81
C TRP A 240 -52.40 30.12 24.88
N GLY A 241 -52.54 30.58 26.12
CA GLY A 241 -53.01 29.76 27.23
C GLY A 241 -53.60 30.66 28.31
N CYS A 242 -54.51 30.13 29.11
CA CYS A 242 -54.97 30.83 30.30
C CYS A 242 -54.38 30.14 31.52
N LYS A 243 -53.67 30.89 32.35
CA LYS A 243 -53.13 30.41 33.60
C LYS A 243 -53.56 31.36 34.69
N ASP A 244 -54.24 30.82 35.69
CA ASP A 244 -54.51 31.58 36.91
C ASP A 244 -55.37 32.86 36.68
N GLY A 245 -56.19 32.85 35.62
CA GLY A 245 -57.02 33.98 35.18
C GLY A 245 -56.32 34.99 34.26
N ILE A 246 -55.03 34.78 33.95
CA ILE A 246 -54.23 35.60 33.05
C ILE A 246 -54.06 34.88 31.71
N TRP A 247 -54.33 35.58 30.60
CA TRP A 247 -54.03 35.09 29.27
C TRP A 247 -52.56 35.28 28.95
N VAL A 248 -51.85 34.18 28.66
CA VAL A 248 -50.43 34.17 28.35
C VAL A 248 -50.20 33.87 26.88
N LEU A 249 -49.57 34.80 26.17
CA LEU A 249 -49.03 34.61 24.83
C LEU A 249 -47.54 34.27 24.91
N ARG A 250 -47.13 33.15 24.35
CA ARG A 250 -45.72 32.76 24.17
C ARG A 250 -45.34 32.95 22.72
N THR A 251 -44.43 33.89 22.44
CA THR A 251 -44.11 34.24 21.05
C THR A 251 -42.69 34.79 20.90
N THR A 252 -42.29 35.14 19.67
CA THR A 252 -41.04 35.85 19.39
C THR A 252 -41.34 37.25 18.84
N ARG A 253 -40.32 38.13 18.84
CA ARG A 253 -40.43 39.50 18.31
C ARG A 253 -41.01 39.54 16.89
N GLN A 254 -40.57 38.62 16.03
CA GLN A 254 -41.03 38.52 14.64
C GLN A 254 -42.53 38.24 14.50
N TRP A 255 -43.12 37.52 15.45
CA TRP A 255 -44.50 37.07 15.38
C TRP A 255 -45.47 37.93 16.18
N LEU A 256 -44.99 38.75 17.13
CA LEU A 256 -45.85 39.55 18.00
C LEU A 256 -46.75 40.54 17.23
N PRO A 257 -46.25 41.33 16.24
CA PRO A 257 -47.09 42.28 15.48
C PRO A 257 -48.17 41.59 14.66
N VAL A 258 -47.85 40.39 14.14
CA VAL A 258 -48.77 39.61 13.31
C VAL A 258 -49.91 39.05 14.15
N ILE A 259 -49.64 38.68 15.41
CA ILE A 259 -50.63 38.12 16.33
C ILE A 259 -51.52 39.22 16.94
N SER A 260 -51.04 40.47 17.02
CA SER A 260 -51.80 41.61 17.55
C SER A 260 -52.65 42.36 16.51
N MET A 261 -52.65 41.95 15.24
CA MET A 261 -53.43 42.60 14.17
C MET A 261 -54.71 41.83 13.75
N TYR A 262 -55.03 40.73 14.44
CA TYR A 262 -56.24 39.92 14.20
C TYR A 262 -57.11 39.79 15.45
#